data_AF-A0A382VR15-F1
#
_entry.id   AF-A0A382VR15-F1
#
_cell.length_a   1.000
_cell.length_b   1.000
_cell.length_c   1.000
_cell.angle_alpha   90.00
_cell.angle_beta   90.00
_cell.angle_gamma   90.00
#
_symmetry.space_group_name_H-M   'P 1'
#
loop_
_entity.id
_entity.type
_entity.pdbx_description
1 polymer ?
#
loop_
_entity_poly.entity_id
_entity_poly.type
_entity_poly.pdbx_seq_one_letter_code
_entity_poly.pdbx_strand_id
1 'polypeptide(L)'
;MKTRATQLAVLAIAAVGLSACAGPRAFTRGTYEDPEQIAMLDDRWNQNDMQLVAKKIIESLQAWKQRDALDKPVVVLETPRNRTTEHIDLQALYDHVKTAL
;
A
#
# COMPACT_ATOMS: atom_id res chain seq x y z
N MET A 1 29.96 -40.25 41.21
CA MET A 1 30.16 -40.00 39.77
C MET A 1 28.84 -39.89 38.99
N LYS A 2 27.85 -40.75 39.24
CA LYS A 2 26.55 -40.75 38.52
C LYS A 2 25.75 -39.45 38.66
N THR A 3 25.71 -38.83 39.83
CA THR A 3 24.99 -37.56 40.11
C THR A 3 25.58 -36.34 39.40
N ARG A 4 26.92 -36.28 39.26
CA ARG A 4 27.58 -35.20 38.51
C ARG A 4 27.32 -35.32 37.02
N ALA A 5 27.27 -36.55 36.49
CA ALA A 5 26.93 -36.81 35.09
C ALA A 5 25.48 -36.44 34.76
N THR A 6 24.52 -36.70 35.65
CA THR A 6 23.12 -36.26 35.46
C THR A 6 22.97 -34.73 35.57
N GLN A 7 23.69 -34.08 36.47
CA GLN A 7 23.68 -32.60 36.56
C GLN A 7 24.24 -31.93 35.30
N LEU A 8 25.33 -32.47 34.74
CA LEU A 8 25.91 -32.02 33.47
C LEU A 8 24.95 -32.22 32.29
N ALA A 9 24.24 -33.35 32.25
CA ALA A 9 23.26 -33.62 31.20
C ALA A 9 22.07 -32.64 31.26
N VAL A 10 21.57 -32.32 32.46
CA VAL A 10 20.47 -31.35 32.64
C VAL A 10 20.91 -29.94 32.22
N LEU A 11 22.13 -29.53 32.55
CA LEU A 11 22.67 -28.22 32.16
C LEU A 11 22.82 -28.10 30.64
N ALA A 12 23.26 -29.16 29.97
CA ALA A 12 23.42 -29.20 28.52
C ALA A 12 22.06 -29.07 27.81
N ILE A 13 21.02 -29.75 28.31
CA ILE A 13 19.66 -29.66 27.75
C ILE A 13 19.09 -28.25 27.95
N ALA A 14 19.30 -27.64 29.12
CA ALA A 14 18.87 -26.27 29.37
C ALA A 14 19.54 -25.26 28.40
N ALA A 15 20.85 -25.40 28.16
CA ALA A 15 21.58 -24.53 27.25
C ALA A 15 21.07 -24.60 25.80
N VAL A 16 20.63 -25.79 25.33
CA VAL A 16 20.03 -25.96 24.00
C VAL A 16 18.61 -25.39 23.94
N GLY A 17 17.84 -25.42 25.04
CA GLY A 17 16.52 -24.81 25.09
C GLY A 17 16.52 -23.28 24.97
N LEU A 18 17.57 -22.62 25.49
CA LEU A 18 17.71 -21.15 25.43
C LEU A 18 18.01 -20.62 24.02
N SER A 19 18.62 -21.40 23.14
CA SER A 19 18.88 -20.98 21.74
C SER A 19 17.64 -21.06 20.85
N ALA A 20 16.60 -21.82 21.23
CA ALA A 20 15.35 -21.93 20.48
C ALA A 20 14.48 -20.66 20.58
N CYS A 21 14.53 -19.93 21.70
CA CYS A 21 13.82 -18.65 21.86
C CYS A 21 14.62 -17.43 21.37
N ALA A 22 15.91 -17.62 21.05
CA ALA A 22 16.82 -16.58 20.54
C ALA A 22 17.07 -16.71 19.03
N GLY A 23 16.16 -17.37 18.30
CA GLY A 23 16.16 -17.37 16.84
C GLY A 23 16.07 -15.94 16.28
N PRO A 24 16.55 -15.69 15.05
CA PRO A 24 16.46 -14.38 14.42
C PRO A 24 15.01 -13.91 14.49
N ARG A 25 14.78 -12.72 15.06
CA ARG A 25 13.45 -12.12 15.18
C ARG A 25 12.90 -11.84 13.78
N ALA A 26 12.33 -12.87 13.15
CA ALA A 26 11.82 -12.83 11.78
C ALA A 26 10.68 -11.81 11.59
N PHE A 27 10.12 -11.30 12.70
CA PHE A 27 9.02 -10.33 12.70
C PHE A 27 9.43 -8.91 13.15
N THR A 28 10.71 -8.59 13.34
CA THR A 28 11.13 -7.21 13.75
C THR A 28 11.49 -6.26 12.62
N ARG A 29 11.39 -6.69 11.36
CA ARG A 29 11.57 -5.80 10.21
C ARG A 29 10.49 -6.10 9.17
N GLY A 30 9.30 -5.53 9.37
CA GLY A 30 8.50 -5.15 8.21
C GLY A 30 9.32 -4.07 7.49
N THR A 31 10.10 -4.49 6.51
CA THR A 31 10.77 -3.54 5.61
C THR A 31 9.67 -2.78 4.90
N TYR A 32 9.68 -1.46 5.03
CA TYR A 32 8.81 -0.63 4.20
C TYR A 32 9.19 -0.90 2.76
N GLU A 33 8.23 -1.39 1.99
CA GLU A 33 8.37 -1.49 0.54
C GLU A 33 8.52 -0.08 -0.02
N ASP A 34 9.18 0.02 -1.18
CA ASP A 34 9.46 1.30 -1.82
C ASP A 34 8.16 2.08 -2.06
N PRO A 35 7.99 3.28 -1.47
CA PRO A 35 6.75 4.04 -1.57
C PRO A 35 6.46 4.51 -3.00
N GLU A 36 7.45 4.49 -3.90
CA GLU A 36 7.27 4.81 -5.31
C GLU A 36 6.83 3.62 -6.16
N GLN A 37 6.86 2.39 -5.60
CA GLN A 37 6.42 1.19 -6.29
C GLN A 37 4.92 0.97 -6.08
N ILE A 38 4.21 0.84 -7.21
CA ILE A 38 2.79 0.51 -7.22
C ILE A 38 2.67 -0.99 -6.94
N ALA A 39 2.50 -1.34 -5.67
CA ALA A 39 2.19 -2.70 -5.27
C ALA A 39 0.73 -3.01 -5.63
N MET A 40 0.52 -3.90 -6.60
CA MET A 40 -0.78 -4.53 -6.84
C MET A 40 -0.90 -5.71 -5.88
N LEU A 41 -1.62 -5.50 -4.76
CA LEU A 41 -1.80 -6.53 -3.74
C LEU A 41 -2.78 -7.64 -4.19
N ASP A 42 -3.76 -7.28 -5.02
CA ASP A 42 -4.66 -8.19 -5.73
C ASP A 42 -5.15 -7.56 -7.05
N ASP A 43 -5.95 -8.31 -7.81
CA ASP A 43 -6.56 -7.86 -9.08
C ASP A 43 -7.85 -7.02 -8.88
N ARG A 44 -8.17 -6.61 -7.65
CA ARG A 44 -9.34 -5.79 -7.34
C ARG A 44 -8.98 -4.32 -7.31
N TRP A 45 -10.03 -3.51 -7.42
CA TRP A 45 -9.88 -2.07 -7.32
C TRP A 45 -9.21 -1.64 -6.00
N ASN A 46 -8.10 -0.91 -6.09
CA ASN A 46 -7.37 -0.40 -4.93
C ASN A 46 -7.18 1.14 -4.95
N GLN A 47 -6.53 1.68 -3.92
CA GLN A 47 -6.30 3.12 -3.79
C GLN A 47 -5.29 3.68 -4.81
N ASN A 48 -4.32 2.88 -5.25
CA ASN A 48 -3.38 3.29 -6.28
C ASN A 48 -4.08 3.43 -7.64
N ASP A 49 -5.01 2.53 -7.98
CA ASP A 49 -5.80 2.63 -9.21
C ASP A 49 -6.60 3.93 -9.25
N MET A 50 -7.19 4.31 -8.12
CA MET A 50 -7.88 5.60 -7.99
C MET A 50 -6.95 6.78 -8.28
N GLN A 51 -5.73 6.77 -7.74
CA GLN A 51 -4.75 7.84 -7.99
C GLN A 51 -4.31 7.88 -9.46
N LEU A 52 -4.09 6.72 -10.07
CA LEU A 52 -3.70 6.61 -11.48
C LEU A 52 -4.81 7.12 -12.41
N VAL A 53 -6.05 6.72 -12.15
CA VAL A 53 -7.22 7.19 -12.91
C VAL A 53 -7.40 8.70 -12.74
N ALA A 54 -7.32 9.21 -11.50
CA ALA A 54 -7.39 10.64 -11.23
C ALA A 54 -6.32 11.42 -12.01
N LYS A 55 -5.06 10.98 -11.92
CA LYS A 55 -3.93 11.57 -12.63
C LYS A 55 -4.18 11.60 -14.14
N LYS A 56 -4.66 10.49 -14.71
CA LYS A 56 -4.94 10.42 -16.14
C LYS A 56 -6.04 11.39 -16.58
N ILE A 57 -7.09 11.54 -15.78
CA ILE A 57 -8.17 12.51 -16.02
C ILE A 57 -7.61 13.93 -15.99
N ILE A 58 -6.85 14.30 -14.95
CA ILE A 58 -6.27 15.63 -14.79
C ILE A 58 -5.34 15.97 -15.96
N GLU A 59 -4.43 15.06 -16.31
CA GLU A 59 -3.54 15.22 -17.46
C GLU A 59 -4.32 15.45 -18.76
N SER A 60 -5.42 14.72 -18.98
CA SER A 60 -6.25 14.87 -20.18
C SER A 60 -6.93 16.25 -20.24
N LEU A 61 -7.42 16.75 -19.10
CA LEU A 61 -8.05 18.06 -19.00
C LEU A 61 -7.05 19.21 -19.16
N GLN A 62 -5.85 19.05 -18.59
CA GLN A 62 -4.76 20.02 -18.78
C GLN A 62 -4.30 20.06 -20.24
N ALA A 63 -4.16 18.90 -20.88
CA ALA A 63 -3.82 18.82 -22.30
C ALA A 63 -4.90 19.45 -23.19
N TRP A 64 -6.18 19.27 -22.86
CA TRP A 64 -7.28 19.96 -23.55
C TRP A 64 -7.19 21.48 -23.37
N LYS A 65 -7.00 21.96 -22.15
CA LYS A 65 -6.84 23.39 -21.86
C LYS A 65 -5.67 24.02 -22.63
N GLN A 66 -4.54 23.32 -22.71
CA GLN A 66 -3.37 23.77 -23.47
C GLN A 66 -3.63 23.80 -24.98
N ARG A 67 -4.30 22.77 -25.51
CA ARG A 67 -4.63 22.67 -26.95
C ARG A 67 -5.52 23.81 -27.43
N ASP A 68 -6.55 24.12 -26.65
CA ASP A 68 -7.58 25.09 -27.05
C ASP A 68 -7.20 26.52 -26.62
N ALA A 69 -5.99 26.71 -26.07
CA ALA A 69 -5.46 27.99 -25.59
C ALA A 69 -6.45 28.77 -24.69
N LEU A 70 -7.24 28.05 -23.90
CA LEU A 70 -8.28 28.63 -23.07
C LEU A 70 -7.65 29.34 -21.87
N ASP A 71 -7.82 30.66 -21.81
CA ASP A 71 -7.43 31.43 -20.63
C ASP A 71 -8.47 31.20 -19.53
N LYS A 72 -8.04 30.48 -18.48
CA LYS A 72 -8.82 30.13 -17.27
C LYS A 72 -10.24 29.60 -17.56
N PRO A 73 -10.38 28.41 -18.17
CA PRO A 73 -11.68 27.78 -18.37
C PRO A 73 -12.32 27.39 -17.03
N VAL A 74 -13.63 27.60 -16.91
CA VAL A 74 -14.42 27.06 -15.79
C VAL A 74 -14.85 25.65 -16.17
N VAL A 75 -14.39 24.65 -15.40
CA VAL A 75 -14.74 23.25 -15.59
C VAL A 75 -15.78 22.86 -14.54
N VAL A 76 -16.95 22.43 -15.00
CA VAL A 76 -18.00 21.88 -14.14
C VAL A 76 -17.93 20.36 -14.24
N LEU A 77 -17.59 19.71 -13.13
CA LEU A 77 -17.53 18.26 -13.04
C LEU A 77 -18.89 17.72 -12.58
N GLU A 78 -19.40 16.71 -13.27
CA GLU A 78 -20.54 15.93 -12.79
C GLU A 78 -20.08 14.83 -11.83
N THR A 79 -20.95 14.45 -10.89
CA THR A 79 -20.64 13.35 -9.96
C THR A 79 -20.61 12.01 -10.70
N PRO A 80 -19.47 11.30 -10.69
CA PRO A 80 -19.35 10.01 -11.38
C PRO A 80 -20.25 8.96 -10.72
N ARG A 81 -20.82 8.06 -11.53
CA ARG A 81 -21.66 6.95 -11.07
C ARG A 81 -20.92 5.62 -11.21
N ASN A 82 -20.95 4.81 -10.15
CA ASN A 82 -20.36 3.49 -10.18
C ASN A 82 -21.26 2.53 -10.96
N ARG A 83 -20.71 1.93 -12.02
CA ARG A 83 -21.37 0.91 -12.85
C ARG A 83 -20.67 -0.45 -12.75
N THR A 84 -19.71 -0.58 -11.85
CA THR A 84 -19.00 -1.83 -11.57
C THR A 84 -19.71 -2.61 -10.48
N THR A 85 -19.30 -3.87 -10.30
CA THR A 85 -19.76 -4.72 -9.19
C THR A 85 -19.01 -4.45 -7.89
N GLU A 86 -17.93 -3.68 -7.94
CA GLU A 86 -17.04 -3.40 -6.80
C GLU A 86 -17.43 -2.10 -6.09
N HIS A 87 -17.08 -1.99 -4.81
CA HIS A 87 -17.27 -0.75 -4.06
C HIS A 87 -16.11 0.20 -4.34
N ILE A 88 -16.36 1.17 -5.23
CA ILE A 88 -15.41 2.23 -5.58
C ILE A 88 -15.85 3.53 -4.90
N ASP A 89 -14.95 4.15 -4.15
CA ASP A 89 -15.16 5.50 -3.60
C ASP A 89 -14.99 6.55 -4.70
N LEU A 90 -16.06 6.74 -5.45
CA LEU A 90 -16.14 7.73 -6.51
C LEU A 90 -16.20 9.17 -5.99
N GLN A 91 -16.60 9.37 -4.73
CA GLN A 91 -16.60 10.69 -4.11
C GLN A 91 -15.16 11.15 -3.87
N ALA A 92 -14.31 10.26 -3.34
CA ALA A 92 -12.89 10.53 -3.19
C ALA A 92 -12.21 10.81 -4.54
N LEU A 93 -12.53 10.04 -5.58
CA LEU A 93 -12.03 10.29 -6.94
C LEU A 93 -12.45 11.68 -7.44
N TYR A 94 -13.73 12.03 -7.29
CA TYR A 94 -14.27 13.33 -7.70
C TYR A 94 -13.60 14.49 -6.97
N ASP A 95 -13.47 14.40 -5.65
CA ASP A 95 -12.87 15.44 -4.83
C ASP A 95 -11.37 15.61 -5.17
N HIS A 96 -10.65 14.51 -5.45
CA HIS A 96 -9.26 14.57 -5.89
C HIS A 96 -9.10 15.37 -7.20
N VAL A 97 -9.92 15.06 -8.21
CA VAL A 97 -9.88 15.77 -9.50
C VAL A 97 -10.27 17.23 -9.32
N LYS A 98 -11.30 17.51 -8.52
CA LYS A 98 -11.78 18.87 -8.23
C LYS A 98 -10.73 19.74 -7.55
N THR A 99 -9.93 19.19 -6.63
CA THR A 99 -8.87 19.94 -5.95
C THR A 99 -7.65 20.18 -6.84
N ALA A 100 -7.41 19.33 -7.84
CA ALA A 100 -6.24 19.42 -8.70
C ALA A 100 -6.39 20.34 -9.93
N LEU A 101 -7.62 20.73 -10.28
CA LEU A 101 -7.95 21.60 -11.41
C LEU A 101 -8.07 23.07 -10.99
#